data_AF-A0A9P0BWB1-F1
#
_entry.id   AF-A0A9P0BWB1-F1
#
_cell.length_a   1.000
_cell.length_b   1.000
_cell.length_c   1.000
_cell.angle_alpha   90.00
_cell.angle_beta   90.00
_cell.angle_gamma   90.00
#
_symmetry.space_group_name_H-M   'P 1'
#
loop_
_entity.id
_entity.type
_entity.pdbx_description
1 polymer ?
#
loop_
_entity_poly.entity_id
_entity_poly.type
_entity_poly.pdbx_seq_one_letter_code
_entity_poly.pdbx_strand_id
1 'polypeptide(L)'
;MMTSVSLLVALLVSLQCAFQTSAHVDNRKRLDNNIQANVPSGKRRLGDNLRFRSTPPETVQLAPDTRLVLKCVVIGRPAPSMQWLKNGEPVDYEIESNDILPAEPSSIVEMVSKIVVSSAVSGDIYTCVATSGIKQKSASTTVYTIEGSDEENLVTLQKLFRMPVKPVITSYYSNIFQNIGTDVVLPCRLDSNSETQLYWHDNNDKLVFGNSRMRVLPSGDLLITNLRWSDMGNYTCVAKNAYGSDVIETFIYPLKPSKA
;
A
#
# COMPACT_ATOMS: atom_id res chain seq x y z
N MET A 1 77.30 28.50 -70.86
CA MET A 1 77.28 29.98 -70.97
C MET A 1 75.87 30.42 -70.61
N MET A 2 75.62 30.81 -69.34
CA MET A 2 75.41 32.20 -68.89
C MET A 2 74.42 32.93 -69.81
N THR A 3 73.22 33.33 -69.40
CA THR A 3 72.89 34.43 -68.45
C THR A 3 71.37 34.40 -68.17
N SER A 4 70.84 34.32 -66.95
CA SER A 4 70.42 35.43 -66.05
C SER A 4 69.73 36.63 -66.73
N VAL A 5 68.54 37.03 -66.25
CA VAL A 5 68.27 38.32 -65.55
C VAL A 5 66.76 38.57 -65.34
N SER A 6 66.47 39.07 -64.15
CA SER A 6 65.26 39.54 -63.46
C SER A 6 64.50 40.71 -64.12
N LEU A 7 63.24 40.97 -63.71
CA LEU A 7 62.65 42.31 -63.38
C LEU A 7 61.12 42.12 -63.13
N LEU A 8 60.49 42.38 -61.96
CA LEU A 8 60.19 43.63 -61.21
C LEU A 8 58.83 44.30 -61.59
N VAL A 9 58.03 44.61 -60.54
CA VAL A 9 57.00 45.70 -60.43
C VAL A 9 55.64 45.46 -61.12
N ALA A 10 54.44 45.87 -60.66
CA ALA A 10 53.79 46.25 -59.39
C ALA A 10 52.32 46.64 -59.73
N LEU A 11 51.54 47.04 -58.70
CA LEU A 11 50.27 47.83 -58.70
C LEU A 11 48.97 47.00 -58.76
N LEU A 12 48.26 46.81 -57.63
CA LEU A 12 47.31 47.73 -56.94
C LEU A 12 46.09 48.10 -57.78
N VAL A 13 44.91 47.53 -57.47
CA VAL A 13 43.63 48.26 -57.31
C VAL A 13 42.73 47.55 -56.29
N SER A 14 42.09 48.37 -55.48
CA SER A 14 41.29 48.19 -54.28
C SER A 14 39.81 47.82 -54.47
N LEU A 15 39.19 47.34 -53.37
CA LEU A 15 37.77 47.45 -52.95
C LEU A 15 36.73 46.75 -53.87
N GLN A 16 35.74 45.98 -53.42
CA GLN A 16 34.89 46.08 -52.24
C GLN A 16 34.17 44.73 -51.99
N CYS A 17 33.76 44.52 -50.75
CA CYS A 17 32.97 43.39 -50.25
C CYS A 17 31.58 43.26 -50.90
N ALA A 18 31.12 42.01 -51.06
CA ALA A 18 29.77 41.59 -50.67
C ALA A 18 29.73 40.07 -50.48
N PHE A 19 29.37 39.65 -49.26
CA PHE A 19 29.20 38.27 -48.83
C PHE A 19 27.88 37.68 -49.35
N GLN A 20 27.93 36.46 -49.87
CA GLN A 20 26.88 35.44 -49.71
C GLN A 20 27.45 34.07 -50.10
N THR A 21 27.87 33.27 -49.11
CA THR A 21 28.26 31.87 -49.32
C THR A 21 27.08 30.95 -49.04
N SER A 22 26.52 30.38 -50.11
CA SER A 22 25.76 29.13 -50.06
C SER A 22 26.72 27.99 -50.35
N ALA A 23 26.88 27.05 -49.42
CA ALA A 23 27.57 25.79 -49.68
C ALA A 23 26.97 24.64 -48.86
N HIS A 24 26.07 23.92 -49.55
CA HIS A 24 26.07 22.46 -49.72
C HIS A 24 26.48 21.57 -48.54
N VAL A 25 25.51 20.81 -48.02
CA VAL A 25 25.71 19.74 -47.05
C VAL A 25 26.53 18.61 -47.69
N ASP A 26 27.67 18.32 -47.07
CA ASP A 26 28.58 17.22 -47.41
C ASP A 26 28.09 15.93 -46.75
N ASN A 27 27.86 14.90 -47.56
CA ASN A 27 27.24 13.65 -47.15
C ASN A 27 28.23 12.53 -47.44
N ARG A 28 29.22 12.32 -46.55
CA ARG A 28 30.01 11.09 -46.39
C ARG A 28 31.02 11.25 -45.25
N LYS A 29 30.74 10.65 -44.09
CA LYS A 29 31.78 10.05 -43.23
C LYS A 29 31.16 9.00 -42.30
N ARG A 30 31.40 7.76 -42.71
CA ARG A 30 31.50 6.48 -41.98
C ARG A 30 30.86 6.37 -40.59
N LEU A 31 29.96 5.38 -40.47
CA LEU A 31 29.41 4.88 -39.22
C LEU A 31 30.51 4.28 -38.32
N ASP A 32 30.80 4.95 -37.21
CA ASP A 32 31.35 4.30 -36.02
C ASP A 32 30.23 4.27 -34.97
N ASN A 33 29.40 3.22 -35.01
CA ASN A 33 28.42 2.93 -33.95
C ASN A 33 29.12 2.25 -32.76
N ASN A 34 30.00 3.00 -32.08
CA ASN A 34 30.42 2.65 -30.74
C ASN A 34 29.37 3.17 -29.74
N ILE A 35 28.22 2.50 -29.69
CA ILE A 35 27.36 2.59 -28.52
C ILE A 35 28.05 1.77 -27.43
N GLN A 36 28.93 2.42 -26.66
CA GLN A 36 29.20 1.93 -25.31
C GLN A 36 27.87 1.95 -24.58
N ALA A 37 27.29 0.76 -24.43
CA ALA A 37 26.14 0.55 -23.57
C ALA A 37 26.61 0.80 -22.14
N ASN A 38 26.65 2.07 -21.73
CA ASN A 38 26.73 2.48 -20.34
C ASN A 38 25.34 2.22 -19.73
N VAL A 39 24.94 0.94 -19.73
CA VAL A 39 23.82 0.48 -18.91
C VAL A 39 24.34 0.57 -17.49
N PRO A 40 23.76 1.42 -16.63
CA PRO A 40 24.12 1.39 -15.22
C PRO A 40 23.76 -0.01 -14.73
N SER A 41 24.77 -0.84 -14.47
CA SER A 41 24.66 -2.14 -13.83
C SER A 41 24.40 -2.00 -12.32
N GLY A 42 23.56 -1.02 -11.95
CA GLY A 42 22.95 -0.97 -10.64
C GLY A 42 21.66 -1.78 -10.72
N LYS A 43 21.62 -2.99 -10.16
CA LYS A 43 20.35 -3.58 -9.70
C LYS A 43 19.73 -2.52 -8.77
N ARG A 44 18.82 -1.65 -9.28
CA ARG A 44 18.03 -0.76 -8.43
C ARG A 44 17.25 -1.71 -7.53
N ARG A 45 17.70 -1.87 -6.29
CA ARG A 45 16.88 -2.49 -5.26
C ARG A 45 15.57 -1.73 -5.28
N LEU A 46 14.47 -2.43 -5.55
CA LEU A 46 13.14 -1.82 -5.53
C LEU A 46 12.91 -1.39 -4.07
N GLY A 47 13.13 -0.10 -3.80
CA GLY A 47 13.15 0.46 -2.46
C GLY A 47 11.75 0.54 -1.86
N ASP A 48 11.70 0.95 -0.60
CA ASP A 48 10.47 1.10 0.16
C ASP A 48 9.45 1.95 -0.59
N ASN A 49 8.23 1.44 -0.70
CA ASN A 49 7.13 2.12 -1.38
C ASN A 49 5.90 2.09 -0.49
N LEU A 50 5.20 3.22 -0.41
CA LEU A 50 3.93 3.33 0.30
C LEU A 50 3.00 4.28 -0.46
N ARG A 51 1.83 3.79 -0.82
CA ARG A 51 0.79 4.59 -1.48
C ARG A 51 -0.59 4.25 -0.96
N PHE A 52 -1.45 5.26 -0.81
CA PHE A 52 -2.87 5.02 -0.67
C PHE A 52 -3.45 4.55 -2.00
N ARG A 53 -4.21 3.46 -1.97
CA ARG A 53 -5.13 3.10 -3.04
C ARG A 53 -6.48 3.79 -2.83
N SER A 54 -6.90 3.95 -1.58
CA SER A 54 -8.12 4.66 -1.20
C SER A 54 -7.96 5.18 0.22
N THR A 55 -8.28 6.45 0.43
CA THR A 55 -8.33 7.10 1.75
C THR A 55 -9.77 7.17 2.23
N PRO A 56 -10.00 7.31 3.54
CA PRO A 56 -11.32 7.63 4.05
C PRO A 56 -11.74 9.05 3.56
N PRO A 57 -13.05 9.39 3.59
CA PRO A 57 -13.52 10.72 3.19
C PRO A 57 -12.95 11.81 4.11
N GLU A 58 -12.79 13.04 3.61
CA GLU A 58 -12.28 14.15 4.43
C GLU A 58 -13.25 14.51 5.57
N THR A 59 -14.56 14.44 5.31
CA THR A 59 -15.60 14.71 6.30
C THR A 59 -16.74 13.71 6.17
N VAL A 60 -17.43 13.46 7.28
CA VAL A 60 -18.58 12.55 7.34
C VAL A 60 -19.48 12.91 8.51
N GLN A 61 -20.77 12.60 8.37
CA GLN A 61 -21.74 12.78 9.44
C GLN A 61 -22.02 11.46 10.15
N LEU A 62 -22.09 11.50 11.48
CA LEU A 62 -22.52 10.39 12.33
C LEU A 62 -23.91 10.70 12.87
N ALA A 63 -24.90 9.91 12.44
CA ALA A 63 -26.27 10.00 12.94
C ALA A 63 -26.41 9.29 14.30
N PRO A 64 -27.38 9.68 15.14
CA PRO A 64 -27.67 9.00 16.41
C PRO A 64 -27.90 7.50 16.21
N ASP A 65 -27.37 6.69 17.14
CA ASP A 65 -27.51 5.23 17.19
C ASP A 65 -27.06 4.47 15.92
N THR A 66 -26.25 5.12 15.09
CA THR A 66 -25.64 4.50 13.91
C THR A 66 -24.17 4.14 14.15
N ARG A 67 -23.65 3.24 13.30
CA ARG A 67 -22.21 2.93 13.25
C ARG A 67 -21.65 3.36 11.91
N LEU A 68 -20.59 4.16 11.97
CA LEU A 68 -19.83 4.56 10.81
C LEU A 68 -18.60 3.66 10.67
N VAL A 69 -18.29 3.23 9.45
CA VAL A 69 -17.07 2.47 9.16
C VAL A 69 -16.19 3.29 8.24
N LEU A 70 -15.09 3.83 8.78
CA LEU A 70 -14.07 4.48 7.97
C LEU A 70 -13.13 3.42 7.42
N LYS A 71 -12.73 3.56 6.16
CA LYS A 71 -11.90 2.58 5.44
C LYS A 71 -10.68 3.27 4.84
N CYS A 72 -9.53 2.63 4.99
CA CYS A 72 -8.26 3.09 4.47
C CYS A 72 -7.56 1.90 3.79
N VAL A 73 -7.03 2.11 2.58
CA VAL A 73 -6.41 1.06 1.75
C VAL A 73 -5.06 1.53 1.26
N VAL A 74 -4.03 0.77 1.56
CA VAL A 74 -2.64 1.09 1.21
C VAL A 74 -1.96 -0.06 0.50
N ILE A 75 -1.06 0.27 -0.42
CA ILE A 75 -0.12 -0.66 -1.02
C ILE A 75 1.27 -0.32 -0.49
N GLY A 76 1.91 -1.30 0.13
CA GLY A 76 3.24 -1.18 0.75
C GLY A 76 4.23 -2.21 0.23
N ARG A 77 5.51 -1.82 0.22
CA ARG A 77 6.66 -2.73 0.16
C ARG A 77 7.70 -2.21 1.17
N PRO A 78 8.12 -3.00 2.18
CA PRO A 78 7.57 -4.30 2.59
C PRO A 78 6.09 -4.22 3.00
N ALA A 79 5.49 -5.34 3.44
CA ALA A 79 4.12 -5.37 3.93
C ALA A 79 3.87 -4.21 4.93
N PRO A 80 2.85 -3.37 4.71
CA PRO A 80 2.61 -2.20 5.54
C PRO A 80 1.93 -2.60 6.86
N SER A 81 2.09 -1.75 7.87
CA SER A 81 1.25 -1.71 9.07
C SER A 81 0.37 -0.46 9.04
N MET A 82 -0.80 -0.53 9.68
CA MET A 82 -1.72 0.62 9.79
C MET A 82 -2.26 0.74 11.21
N GLN A 83 -2.26 1.96 11.72
CA GLN A 83 -2.81 2.32 13.04
C GLN A 83 -3.80 3.47 12.87
N TRP A 84 -4.92 3.40 13.58
CA TRP A 84 -5.86 4.51 13.65
C TRP A 84 -5.55 5.36 14.87
N LEU A 85 -5.60 6.67 14.68
CA LEU A 85 -5.54 7.67 15.74
C LEU A 85 -6.92 8.34 15.86
N LYS A 86 -7.35 8.59 17.09
CA LYS A 86 -8.47 9.48 17.41
C LYS A 86 -7.92 10.72 18.08
N ASN A 87 -8.11 11.89 17.46
CA ASN A 87 -7.61 13.18 17.97
C ASN A 87 -6.10 13.17 18.27
N GLY A 88 -5.33 12.43 17.48
CA GLY A 88 -3.87 12.30 17.63
C GLY A 88 -3.42 11.11 18.49
N GLU A 89 -4.31 10.54 19.29
CA GLU A 89 -3.97 9.41 20.17
C GLU A 89 -4.28 8.06 19.52
N PRO A 90 -3.42 7.04 19.71
CA PRO A 90 -3.70 5.69 19.24
C PRO A 90 -5.04 5.15 19.74
N VAL A 91 -5.83 4.59 18.83
CA VAL A 91 -7.00 3.79 19.21
C VAL A 91 -6.49 2.43 19.69
N ASP A 92 -6.71 2.15 20.96
CA ASP A 92 -6.34 0.87 21.55
C ASP A 92 -7.31 -0.22 21.06
N TYR A 93 -6.74 -1.34 20.61
CA TYR A 93 -7.49 -2.53 20.25
C TYR A 93 -7.13 -3.59 21.28
N GLU A 94 -8.12 -4.20 21.92
CA GLU A 94 -7.96 -5.35 22.82
C GLU A 94 -7.43 -6.55 22.02
N ILE A 95 -6.14 -6.58 21.70
CA ILE A 95 -5.49 -7.69 21.02
C ILE A 95 -4.27 -8.10 21.83
N GLU A 96 -4.46 -9.12 22.65
CA GLU A 96 -3.45 -9.75 23.51
C GLU A 96 -2.48 -10.67 22.74
N SER A 97 -2.04 -10.30 21.53
CA SER A 97 -1.05 -11.12 20.79
C SER A 97 0.28 -10.39 20.64
N ASN A 98 1.30 -10.88 21.34
CA ASN A 98 2.69 -10.42 21.24
C ASN A 98 3.46 -11.03 20.05
N ASP A 99 2.80 -11.82 19.20
CA ASP A 99 3.41 -12.46 18.04
C ASP A 99 3.64 -11.45 16.91
N ILE A 100 4.76 -10.72 16.98
CA ILE A 100 5.21 -9.83 15.90
C ILE A 100 6.17 -10.63 15.00
N LEU A 101 5.67 -11.12 13.88
CA LEU A 101 6.53 -11.69 12.83
C LEU A 101 7.11 -10.54 11.97
N PRO A 102 8.44 -10.52 11.72
CA PRO A 102 9.04 -9.50 10.87
C PRO A 102 8.43 -9.53 9.46
N ALA A 103 8.11 -8.36 8.92
CA ALA A 103 7.63 -8.27 7.55
C ALA A 103 8.73 -8.71 6.57
N GLU A 104 8.38 -9.59 5.63
CA GLU A 104 9.31 -10.01 4.58
C GLU A 104 9.72 -8.80 3.71
N PRO A 105 11.01 -8.45 3.58
CA PRO A 105 11.46 -7.19 2.94
C PRO A 105 11.01 -7.02 1.48
N SER A 106 10.74 -8.13 0.79
CA SER A 106 10.35 -8.15 -0.61
C SER A 106 8.83 -8.22 -0.83
N SER A 107 8.05 -8.41 0.25
CA SER A 107 6.60 -8.52 0.17
C SER A 107 5.98 -7.24 -0.37
N ILE A 108 5.01 -7.39 -1.27
CA ILE A 108 4.16 -6.30 -1.73
C ILE A 108 2.76 -6.65 -1.27
N VAL A 109 2.16 -5.77 -0.48
CA VAL A 109 0.87 -6.05 0.15
C VAL A 109 -0.06 -4.89 -0.06
N GLU A 110 -1.31 -5.24 -0.31
CA GLU A 110 -2.42 -4.32 -0.31
C GLU A 110 -3.28 -4.52 0.94
N MET A 111 -3.03 -3.69 1.94
CA MET A 111 -3.67 -3.76 3.24
C MET A 111 -4.93 -2.88 3.27
N VAL A 112 -5.98 -3.42 3.86
CA VAL A 112 -7.21 -2.71 4.20
C VAL A 112 -7.27 -2.62 5.72
N SER A 113 -7.44 -1.40 6.24
CA SER A 113 -7.90 -1.22 7.62
C SER A 113 -9.17 -0.40 7.67
N LYS A 114 -10.05 -0.78 8.59
CA LYS A 114 -11.29 -0.11 8.91
C LYS A 114 -11.31 0.25 10.39
N ILE A 115 -11.99 1.33 10.75
CA ILE A 115 -12.34 1.63 12.13
C ILE A 115 -13.86 1.81 12.24
N VAL A 116 -14.44 1.22 13.29
CA VAL A 116 -15.88 1.32 13.59
C VAL A 116 -16.08 2.46 14.59
N VAL A 117 -16.69 3.53 14.13
CA VAL A 117 -17.03 4.69 14.96
C VAL A 117 -18.49 4.57 15.37
N SER A 118 -18.71 4.23 16.64
CA SER A 118 -20.06 4.12 17.23
C SER A 118 -20.43 5.32 18.11
N SER A 119 -19.45 6.13 18.49
CA SER A 119 -19.63 7.35 19.29
C SER A 119 -18.48 8.31 19.00
N ALA A 120 -18.83 9.56 18.70
CA ALA A 120 -17.89 10.64 18.42
C ALA A 120 -18.42 11.94 19.02
N VAL A 121 -17.54 12.90 19.27
CA VAL A 121 -17.86 14.31 19.48
C VAL A 121 -17.80 15.01 18.13
N SER A 122 -18.70 15.97 17.88
CA SER A 122 -18.66 16.75 16.64
C SER A 122 -17.30 17.44 16.49
N GLY A 123 -16.61 17.18 15.38
CA GLY A 123 -15.25 17.64 15.13
C GLY A 123 -14.15 16.63 15.48
N ASP A 124 -14.47 15.44 16.01
CA ASP A 124 -13.50 14.37 16.23
C ASP A 124 -12.78 14.03 14.91
N ILE A 125 -11.45 13.89 14.98
CA ILE A 125 -10.60 13.59 13.83
C ILE A 125 -10.06 12.17 13.96
N TYR A 126 -10.39 11.33 12.97
CA TYR A 126 -9.87 9.98 12.84
C TYR A 126 -8.81 9.94 11.75
N THR A 127 -7.62 9.46 12.08
CA THR A 127 -6.48 9.43 11.14
C THR A 127 -5.97 8.01 10.96
N CYS A 128 -5.96 7.50 9.73
CA CYS A 128 -5.21 6.27 9.42
C CYS A 128 -3.75 6.63 9.16
N VAL A 129 -2.84 6.02 9.91
CA VAL A 129 -1.39 6.15 9.72
C VAL A 129 -0.86 4.83 9.22
N ALA A 130 -0.35 4.83 7.99
CA ALA A 130 0.25 3.65 7.38
C ALA A 130 1.78 3.79 7.35
N THR A 131 2.47 2.69 7.64
CA THR A 131 3.93 2.62 7.65
C THR A 131 4.39 1.42 6.83
N SER A 132 5.42 1.59 6.00
CA SER A 132 6.04 0.54 5.19
C SER A 132 7.53 0.81 5.08
N GLY A 133 8.35 0.01 5.77
CA GLY A 133 9.77 0.30 5.93
C GLY A 133 9.97 1.67 6.60
N ILE A 134 10.72 2.57 5.97
CA ILE A 134 10.93 3.94 6.49
C ILE A 134 9.88 4.95 6.02
N LYS A 135 8.92 4.54 5.18
CA LYS A 135 7.90 5.44 4.63
C LYS A 135 6.67 5.43 5.51
N GLN A 136 6.14 6.62 5.78
CA GLN A 136 4.88 6.81 6.49
C GLN A 136 3.98 7.74 5.69
N LYS A 137 2.68 7.45 5.69
CA LYS A 137 1.64 8.30 5.10
C LYS A 137 0.40 8.27 5.99
N SER A 138 -0.34 9.37 6.02
CA SER A 138 -1.58 9.48 6.77
C SER A 138 -2.70 10.10 5.96
N ALA A 139 -3.94 9.79 6.33
CA ALA A 139 -5.14 10.43 5.83
C ALA A 139 -6.15 10.55 6.98
N SER A 140 -6.87 11.67 7.01
CA SER A 140 -7.73 12.04 8.14
C SER A 140 -9.17 12.28 7.70
N THR A 141 -10.08 12.02 8.61
CA THR A 141 -11.52 12.27 8.48
C THR A 141 -12.02 13.02 9.69
N THR A 142 -12.70 14.15 9.47
CA THR A 142 -13.42 14.85 10.53
C THR A 142 -14.86 14.34 10.59
N VAL A 143 -15.30 13.91 11.76
CA VAL A 143 -16.65 13.39 12.01
C VAL A 143 -17.50 14.48 12.64
N TYR A 144 -18.62 14.84 12.01
CA TYR A 144 -19.61 15.74 12.58
C TYR A 144 -20.81 14.94 13.08
N THR A 145 -21.22 15.14 14.32
CA THR A 145 -22.42 14.47 14.84
C THR A 145 -23.65 15.27 14.46
N ILE A 146 -24.69 14.58 14.01
CA ILE A 146 -26.01 15.19 13.85
C ILE A 146 -26.68 15.10 15.23
N GLU A 147 -26.98 16.24 15.83
CA GLU A 147 -27.78 16.29 17.06
C GLU A 147 -29.16 15.72 16.74
N GLY A 148 -29.54 14.63 17.43
CA GLY A 148 -30.92 14.17 17.44
C GLY A 148 -31.77 15.19 18.19
N SER A 149 -33.03 15.36 17.79
CA SER A 149 -33.98 16.28 18.42
C SER A 149 -33.91 16.21 19.94
N ASP A 150 -33.88 17.37 20.58
CA ASP A 150 -33.73 17.64 22.01
C ASP A 150 -34.68 16.82 22.92
N GLU A 151 -34.35 15.55 23.17
CA GLU A 151 -34.65 14.91 24.46
C GLU A 151 -33.39 15.02 25.31
N GLU A 152 -33.25 16.20 25.92
CA GLU A 152 -32.21 16.54 26.88
C GLU A 152 -32.10 15.49 28.00
N ASN A 153 -30.85 15.12 28.32
CA ASN A 153 -30.41 14.49 29.57
C ASN A 153 -30.87 13.07 29.94
N LEU A 154 -31.61 12.35 29.10
CA LEU A 154 -31.76 10.90 29.29
C LEU A 154 -30.63 10.17 28.55
N VAL A 155 -29.65 9.66 29.30
CA VAL A 155 -28.81 8.56 28.80
C VAL A 155 -29.75 7.38 28.61
N THR A 156 -30.23 7.17 27.39
CA THR A 156 -31.09 6.03 27.09
C THR A 156 -30.35 4.74 27.43
N LEU A 157 -31.09 3.72 27.87
CA LEU A 157 -30.51 2.39 28.12
C LEU A 157 -29.77 1.86 26.88
N GLN A 158 -30.15 2.27 25.67
CA GLN A 158 -29.42 2.01 24.43
C GLN A 158 -28.01 2.64 24.35
N LYS A 159 -27.80 3.83 24.94
CA LYS A 159 -26.45 4.43 25.05
C LYS A 159 -25.62 3.76 26.15
N LEU A 160 -26.26 3.28 27.21
CA LEU A 160 -25.61 2.53 28.30
C LEU A 160 -25.23 1.09 27.88
N PHE A 161 -26.09 0.42 27.12
CA PHE A 161 -25.86 -0.93 26.64
C PHE A 161 -25.53 -0.90 25.15
N ARG A 162 -24.25 -1.12 24.82
CA ARG A 162 -23.82 -1.38 23.44
C ARG A 162 -24.59 -2.58 22.90
N MET A 163 -25.63 -2.31 22.11
CA MET A 163 -26.47 -3.34 21.52
C MET A 163 -25.59 -4.35 20.77
N PRO A 164 -25.76 -5.66 21.02
CA PRO A 164 -25.03 -6.69 20.30
C PRO A 164 -25.22 -6.57 18.79
N VAL A 165 -24.13 -6.65 18.03
CA VAL A 165 -24.13 -6.46 16.57
C VAL A 165 -23.23 -7.48 15.90
N LYS A 166 -23.43 -7.69 14.59
CA LYS A 166 -22.51 -8.51 13.80
C LYS A 166 -21.07 -7.96 13.87
N PRO A 167 -20.06 -8.82 13.84
CA PRO A 167 -18.66 -8.39 13.89
C PRO A 167 -18.29 -7.65 12.60
N VAL A 168 -17.21 -6.88 12.64
CA VAL A 168 -16.63 -6.20 11.48
C VAL A 168 -15.15 -6.52 11.40
N ILE A 169 -14.67 -7.10 10.30
CA ILE A 169 -13.25 -7.33 10.08
C ILE A 169 -12.60 -6.00 9.71
N THR A 170 -11.70 -5.53 10.59
CA THR A 170 -11.07 -4.21 10.61
C THR A 170 -9.65 -4.19 10.10
N SER A 171 -8.95 -5.31 9.98
CA SER A 171 -7.59 -5.34 9.42
C SER A 171 -7.33 -6.63 8.69
N TYR A 172 -7.02 -6.54 7.39
CA TYR A 172 -6.73 -7.68 6.53
C TYR A 172 -5.94 -7.25 5.29
N TYR A 173 -5.38 -8.23 4.58
CA TYR A 173 -4.80 -8.02 3.26
C TYR A 173 -5.83 -8.38 2.19
N SER A 174 -5.96 -7.55 1.17
CA SER A 174 -6.75 -7.92 -0.02
C SER A 174 -5.91 -8.65 -1.06
N ASN A 175 -4.63 -8.28 -1.18
CA ASN A 175 -3.66 -8.92 -2.05
C ASN A 175 -2.29 -8.97 -1.38
N ILE A 176 -1.57 -10.08 -1.55
CA ILE A 176 -0.19 -10.25 -1.09
C ILE A 176 0.65 -10.95 -2.15
N PHE A 177 1.82 -10.38 -2.43
CA PHE A 177 2.84 -10.91 -3.32
C PHE A 177 4.11 -11.14 -2.52
N GLN A 178 4.52 -12.39 -2.34
CA GLN A 178 5.64 -12.74 -1.46
C GLN A 178 6.41 -13.94 -2.01
N ASN A 179 7.72 -14.02 -1.73
CA ASN A 179 8.57 -15.07 -2.28
C ASN A 179 8.20 -16.46 -1.78
N ILE A 180 8.24 -17.44 -2.69
CA ILE A 180 8.20 -18.87 -2.35
C ILE A 180 9.29 -19.19 -1.32
N GLY A 181 8.96 -20.06 -0.37
CA GLY A 181 9.87 -20.53 0.69
C GLY A 181 9.85 -19.69 1.97
N THR A 182 9.13 -18.57 1.99
CA THR A 182 8.97 -17.71 3.16
C THR A 182 7.68 -18.03 3.92
N ASP A 183 7.57 -17.57 5.16
CA ASP A 183 6.35 -17.70 5.96
C ASP A 183 5.45 -16.48 5.73
N VAL A 184 4.15 -16.73 5.55
CA VAL A 184 3.14 -15.68 5.29
C VAL A 184 2.19 -15.61 6.47
N VAL A 185 1.89 -14.40 6.92
CA VAL A 185 0.85 -14.13 7.92
C VAL A 185 -0.23 -13.29 7.25
N LEU A 186 -1.46 -13.82 7.21
CA LEU A 186 -2.62 -13.06 6.75
C LEU A 186 -3.35 -12.49 7.95
N PRO A 187 -3.40 -11.16 8.11
CA PRO A 187 -4.13 -10.57 9.21
C PRO A 187 -5.62 -10.76 9.04
N CYS A 188 -6.32 -11.05 10.13
CA CYS A 188 -7.78 -10.92 10.20
C CYS A 188 -8.17 -10.44 11.59
N ARG A 189 -8.12 -9.13 11.78
CA ARG A 189 -8.53 -8.48 13.04
C ARG A 189 -9.94 -7.96 12.90
N LEU A 190 -10.68 -7.96 14.00
CA LEU A 190 -12.09 -7.57 14.00
C LEU A 190 -12.42 -6.63 15.15
N ASP A 191 -13.49 -5.88 14.96
CA ASP A 191 -14.24 -5.18 16.01
C ASP A 191 -15.52 -5.98 16.28
N SER A 192 -15.72 -6.36 17.54
CA SER A 192 -16.91 -7.09 17.98
C SER A 192 -17.22 -6.77 19.43
N ASN A 193 -18.50 -6.53 19.74
CA ASN A 193 -18.99 -6.34 21.10
C ASN A 193 -19.79 -7.55 21.62
N SER A 194 -19.68 -8.69 20.94
CA SER A 194 -20.35 -9.95 21.26
C SER A 194 -19.37 -11.11 21.08
N GLU A 195 -19.67 -12.26 21.68
CA GLU A 195 -18.89 -13.48 21.47
C GLU A 195 -18.89 -13.86 19.98
N THR A 196 -17.71 -13.80 19.36
CA THR A 196 -17.52 -13.99 17.92
C THR A 196 -16.52 -15.11 17.68
N GLN A 197 -16.91 -16.04 16.81
CA GLN A 197 -16.03 -17.07 16.27
C GLN A 197 -15.30 -16.53 15.05
N LEU A 198 -13.99 -16.74 14.98
CA LEU A 198 -13.17 -16.44 13.80
C LEU A 198 -12.52 -17.72 13.28
N TYR A 199 -12.64 -17.95 11.98
CA TYR A 199 -12.05 -19.11 11.32
C TYR A 199 -11.67 -18.79 9.87
N TRP A 200 -10.83 -19.65 9.29
CA TRP A 200 -10.28 -19.47 7.95
C TRP A 200 -10.61 -20.66 7.03
N HIS A 201 -10.85 -20.36 5.76
CA HIS A 201 -10.82 -21.33 4.66
C HIS A 201 -9.55 -21.13 3.81
N ASP A 202 -8.97 -22.23 3.36
CA ASP A 202 -7.81 -22.23 2.46
C ASP A 202 -8.20 -21.91 1.00
N ASN A 203 -7.21 -21.91 0.11
CA ASN A 203 -7.40 -21.67 -1.32
C ASN A 203 -8.23 -22.71 -2.07
N ASN A 204 -8.65 -23.79 -1.40
CA ASN A 204 -9.55 -24.82 -1.92
C ASN A 204 -10.89 -24.83 -1.16
N ASP A 205 -11.21 -23.74 -0.45
CA ASP A 205 -12.42 -23.57 0.36
C ASP A 205 -12.53 -24.56 1.54
N LYS A 206 -11.41 -25.18 1.95
CA LYS A 206 -11.40 -26.10 3.10
C LYS A 206 -11.12 -25.34 4.38
N LEU A 207 -11.87 -25.68 5.43
CA LEU A 207 -11.62 -25.15 6.77
C LEU A 207 -10.18 -25.46 7.19
N VAL A 208 -9.45 -24.44 7.63
CA VAL A 208 -8.07 -24.58 8.11
C VAL A 208 -8.11 -25.24 9.50
N PHE A 209 -7.94 -26.55 9.51
CA PHE A 209 -7.88 -27.35 10.73
C PHE A 209 -6.93 -28.54 10.53
N GLY A 210 -6.04 -28.80 11.50
CA GLY A 210 -5.13 -29.96 11.46
C GLY A 210 -4.09 -29.94 10.33
N ASN A 211 -3.83 -28.78 9.71
CA ASN A 211 -2.81 -28.63 8.68
C ASN A 211 -1.43 -28.38 9.31
N SER A 212 -0.40 -29.08 8.85
CA SER A 212 0.96 -28.95 9.41
C SER A 212 1.67 -27.65 9.04
N ARG A 213 1.25 -26.97 7.96
CA ARG A 213 1.81 -25.70 7.49
C ARG A 213 0.92 -24.49 7.77
N MET A 214 -0.38 -24.71 7.91
CA MET A 214 -1.36 -23.65 8.08
C MET A 214 -1.96 -23.70 9.49
N ARG A 215 -1.83 -22.61 10.25
CA ARG A 215 -2.41 -22.48 11.59
C ARG A 215 -3.06 -21.13 11.79
N VAL A 216 -4.24 -21.11 12.40
CA VAL A 216 -4.85 -19.88 12.89
C VAL A 216 -4.23 -19.56 14.25
N LEU A 217 -3.65 -18.38 14.40
CA LEU A 217 -3.03 -17.89 15.64
C LEU A 217 -4.11 -17.45 16.64
N PRO A 218 -3.81 -17.36 17.95
CA PRO A 218 -4.76 -16.81 18.95
C PRO A 218 -5.23 -15.39 18.60
N SER A 219 -4.38 -14.69 17.85
CA SER A 219 -4.59 -13.37 17.29
C SER A 219 -5.72 -13.31 16.24
N GLY A 220 -6.10 -14.46 15.66
CA GLY A 220 -7.00 -14.60 14.52
C GLY A 220 -6.30 -14.65 13.16
N ASP A 221 -5.00 -14.37 13.11
CA ASP A 221 -4.23 -14.36 11.86
C ASP A 221 -3.95 -15.78 11.36
N LEU A 222 -3.93 -15.95 10.04
CA LEU A 222 -3.54 -17.21 9.42
C LEU A 222 -2.04 -17.21 9.12
N LEU A 223 -1.29 -18.08 9.78
CA LEU A 223 0.10 -18.38 9.42
C LEU A 223 0.14 -19.51 8.39
N ILE A 224 0.87 -19.31 7.31
CA ILE A 224 1.19 -20.30 6.28
C ILE A 224 2.72 -20.41 6.21
N THR A 225 3.27 -21.56 6.59
CA THR A 225 4.72 -21.78 6.55
C THR A 225 5.21 -22.30 5.21
N ASN A 226 6.42 -21.89 4.83
CA ASN A 226 7.12 -22.32 3.61
C ASN A 226 6.22 -22.21 2.37
N LEU A 227 5.86 -20.97 2.01
CA LEU A 227 4.94 -20.63 0.92
C LEU A 227 5.30 -21.35 -0.37
N ARG A 228 4.32 -22.00 -1.00
CA ARG A 228 4.49 -22.77 -2.25
C ARG A 228 3.66 -22.19 -3.38
N TRP A 229 3.99 -22.56 -4.61
CA TRP A 229 3.16 -22.22 -5.76
C TRP A 229 1.73 -22.77 -5.66
N SER A 230 1.56 -23.96 -5.07
CA SER A 230 0.25 -24.57 -4.81
C SER A 230 -0.62 -23.82 -3.80
N ASP A 231 -0.02 -22.90 -3.03
CA ASP A 231 -0.72 -22.09 -2.04
C ASP A 231 -1.32 -20.81 -2.67
N MET A 232 -1.08 -20.55 -3.98
CA MET A 232 -1.69 -19.45 -4.71
C MET A 232 -3.21 -19.56 -4.70
N GLY A 233 -3.91 -18.46 -4.48
CA GLY A 233 -5.37 -18.41 -4.52
C GLY A 233 -5.97 -17.51 -3.44
N ASN A 234 -7.29 -17.60 -3.29
CA ASN A 234 -8.06 -16.81 -2.33
C ASN A 234 -8.20 -17.55 -1.01
N TYR A 235 -7.83 -16.92 0.09
CA TYR A 235 -8.07 -17.40 1.44
C TYR A 235 -9.17 -16.57 2.07
N THR A 236 -10.08 -17.21 2.79
CA THR A 236 -11.28 -16.56 3.30
C THR A 236 -11.25 -16.52 4.81
N CYS A 237 -11.31 -15.33 5.40
CA CYS A 237 -11.54 -15.18 6.83
C CYS A 237 -13.01 -14.92 7.09
N VAL A 238 -13.58 -15.64 8.04
CA VAL A 238 -14.98 -15.49 8.47
C VAL A 238 -15.01 -15.16 9.94
N ALA A 239 -15.66 -14.05 10.28
CA ALA A 239 -16.01 -13.67 11.64
C ALA A 239 -17.54 -13.79 11.81
N LYS A 240 -18.00 -14.56 12.79
CA LYS A 240 -19.43 -14.86 12.97
C LYS A 240 -19.85 -14.83 14.43
N ASN A 241 -21.00 -14.22 14.69
CA ASN A 241 -21.71 -14.30 15.96
C ASN A 241 -23.21 -14.53 15.75
N ALA A 242 -24.00 -14.47 16.83
CA ALA A 242 -25.45 -14.67 16.79
C ALA A 242 -26.20 -13.62 15.94
N TYR A 243 -25.59 -12.47 15.66
CA TYR A 243 -26.20 -11.33 14.97
C TYR A 243 -25.77 -11.22 13.49
N GLY A 244 -24.88 -12.10 13.03
CA GLY A 244 -24.47 -12.20 11.64
C GLY A 244 -22.99 -12.53 11.46
N SER A 245 -22.50 -12.27 10.26
CA SER A 245 -21.10 -12.52 9.90
C SER A 245 -20.52 -11.40 9.04
N ASP A 246 -19.21 -11.28 9.08
CA ASP A 246 -18.39 -10.54 8.11
C ASP A 246 -17.37 -11.49 7.50
N VAL A 247 -17.13 -11.33 6.20
CA VAL A 247 -16.32 -12.25 5.40
C VAL A 247 -15.41 -11.42 4.50
N ILE A 248 -14.12 -11.75 4.49
CA ILE A 248 -13.14 -11.14 3.59
C ILE A 248 -12.35 -12.22 2.86
N GLU A 249 -11.82 -11.86 1.70
CA GLU A 249 -10.92 -12.69 0.91
C GLU A 249 -9.56 -12.01 0.79
N THR A 250 -8.50 -12.82 0.89
CA THR A 250 -7.12 -12.41 0.64
C THR A 250 -6.56 -13.23 -0.52
N PHE A 251 -6.15 -12.58 -1.61
CA PHE A 251 -5.47 -13.26 -2.70
C PHE A 251 -3.95 -13.33 -2.44
N ILE A 252 -3.41 -14.55 -2.45
CA ILE A 252 -1.96 -14.79 -2.35
C ILE A 252 -1.39 -15.11 -3.73
N TYR A 253 -0.30 -14.42 -4.09
CA TYR A 253 0.50 -14.70 -5.27
C TYR A 253 1.98 -14.97 -4.92
N PRO A 254 2.45 -16.23 -5.00
CA PRO A 254 3.85 -16.57 -4.74
C PRO A 254 4.81 -16.04 -5.83
N LEU A 255 5.79 -15.25 -5.42
CA LEU A 255 6.85 -14.72 -6.27
C LEU A 255 8.04 -15.69 -6.34
N LYS A 256 8.73 -15.70 -7.47
CA LYS A 256 10.03 -16.36 -7.57
C LYS A 256 11.06 -15.54 -6.80
N PRO A 257 11.94 -16.16 -5.99
CA PRO A 257 13.04 -15.45 -5.34
C PRO A 257 13.88 -14.70 -6.39
N SER A 258 14.27 -13.45 -6.10
CA SER A 258 15.20 -12.75 -6.98
C SER A 258 16.54 -13.47 -6.98
N LYS A 259 17.07 -13.85 -8.15
CA LYS A 259 18.42 -14.40 -8.25
C LYS A 259 19.41 -13.39 -7.63
N ALA A 260 20.15 -13.86 -6.61
CA ALA A 260 21.22 -13.11 -5.95
C ALA A 260 22.22 -12.58 -6.98
#